data_AF-A0A9W3CAE3-F1
#
_entry.id   AF-A0A9W3CAE3-F1
#
_cell.length_a   1.000
_cell.length_b   1.000
_cell.length_c   1.000
_cell.angle_alpha   90.00
_cell.angle_beta   90.00
_cell.angle_gamma   90.00
#
_symmetry.space_group_name_H-M   'P 1'
#
loop_
_entity.id
_entity.type
_entity.pdbx_description
1 polymer ?
#
loop_
_entity_poly.entity_id
_entity_poly.type
_entity_poly.pdbx_seq_one_letter_code
_entity_poly.pdbx_strand_id
1 'polypeptide(L)'
;METESSSKAQKETDQKIDPDRSVKHDDAHAHDELMKTEEKPNATRASALDTILKSLWKISVFRKELLSSFTEDEFVFELRDFVLSNLSLMEPNGVYDLLVTILELLPRWETGYEPLQSKFEVYETLKKMCNRCKLDTEYPLQLAYGPIVIANSLREFKSAFEDLTFENLLKVIRTTLMMPCDKEGCEKRNYVERVINTPLPSVFTIALEWENNETEEEISATTSVLATEIDISEICKYEGDSVFTKYRLVSMVCLCGDQYNCISYENDRWIRYFASKKEAIGDWNSVLTSFVKLKIRPEILFFENVRGQIMGTDKIVFGSLV
;
A
#
# COMPACT_ATOMS: atom_id res chain seq x y z
N MET A 1 -22.90 -39.47 -48.26
CA MET A 1 -22.83 -40.91 -47.96
C MET A 1 -21.97 -41.11 -46.72
N GLU A 2 -22.49 -41.01 -45.50
CA GLU A 2 -23.86 -41.37 -45.02
C GLU A 2 -24.12 -42.89 -45.24
N THR A 3 -24.64 -43.67 -44.28
CA THR A 3 -25.20 -43.30 -42.95
C THR A 3 -25.19 -44.50 -41.97
N GLU A 4 -25.46 -44.23 -40.68
CA GLU A 4 -26.36 -44.93 -39.72
C GLU A 4 -26.90 -46.38 -39.99
N SER A 5 -27.33 -47.20 -39.01
CA SER A 5 -27.29 -47.18 -37.51
C SER A 5 -27.88 -48.53 -36.96
N SER A 6 -28.53 -48.51 -35.78
CA SER A 6 -29.31 -49.59 -35.10
C SER A 6 -28.49 -50.63 -34.30
N SER A 7 -28.66 -50.88 -32.98
CA SER A 7 -29.83 -51.01 -32.06
C SER A 7 -30.51 -52.40 -32.13
N LYS A 8 -31.03 -53.03 -31.04
CA LYS A 8 -31.36 -52.61 -29.64
C LYS A 8 -30.63 -53.55 -28.62
N ALA A 9 -31.03 -53.95 -27.40
CA ALA A 9 -32.27 -53.89 -26.58
C ALA A 9 -31.96 -54.04 -25.06
N GLN A 10 -32.95 -54.36 -24.20
CA GLN A 10 -32.86 -54.43 -22.72
C GLN A 10 -33.48 -55.71 -22.14
N LYS A 11 -32.97 -56.17 -20.98
CA LYS A 11 -33.66 -56.64 -19.75
C LYS A 11 -32.59 -56.93 -18.67
N GLU A 12 -32.61 -56.45 -17.42
CA GLU A 12 -33.66 -56.23 -16.39
C GLU A 12 -33.94 -57.47 -15.52
N THR A 13 -33.39 -57.46 -14.29
CA THR A 13 -34.00 -58.07 -13.08
C THR A 13 -33.37 -57.54 -11.78
N ASP A 14 -34.18 -56.80 -11.03
CA ASP A 14 -34.36 -56.74 -9.57
C ASP A 14 -33.21 -56.61 -8.54
N GLN A 15 -33.57 -55.84 -7.52
CA GLN A 15 -32.77 -55.40 -6.38
C GLN A 15 -32.65 -56.48 -5.28
N LYS A 16 -31.59 -56.38 -4.47
CA LYS A 16 -31.78 -56.47 -3.01
C LYS A 16 -30.80 -55.57 -2.27
N ILE A 17 -31.33 -54.71 -1.40
CA ILE A 17 -30.57 -53.85 -0.50
C ILE A 17 -30.52 -54.53 0.87
N ASP A 18 -29.37 -54.47 1.55
CA ASP A 18 -29.25 -54.75 2.98
C ASP A 18 -28.29 -53.68 3.59
N PRO A 19 -28.74 -52.81 4.52
CA PRO A 19 -28.04 -51.56 4.81
C PRO A 19 -27.32 -51.55 6.17
N ASP A 20 -26.13 -52.14 6.27
CA ASP A 20 -25.15 -51.71 7.27
C ASP A 20 -23.69 -51.85 6.81
N ARG A 21 -23.08 -50.72 6.47
CA ARG A 21 -21.64 -50.54 6.69
C ARG A 21 -21.30 -49.07 6.88
N SER A 22 -20.84 -48.75 8.06
CA SER A 22 -20.41 -47.42 8.48
C SER A 22 -19.35 -46.82 7.54
N VAL A 23 -19.66 -45.62 7.03
CA VAL A 23 -18.66 -44.63 6.60
C VAL A 23 -18.81 -43.43 7.54
N LYS A 24 -17.81 -43.28 8.40
CA LYS A 24 -17.46 -42.07 9.16
C LYS A 24 -15.95 -41.89 9.00
N HIS A 25 -15.47 -40.67 9.17
CA HIS A 25 -14.40 -40.10 8.31
C HIS A 25 -14.99 -39.81 6.90
N ASP A 26 -14.88 -38.61 6.34
CA ASP A 26 -13.74 -37.68 6.45
C ASP A 26 -14.06 -36.24 6.95
N ASP A 27 -15.30 -35.91 7.29
CA ASP A 27 -15.76 -34.51 7.55
C ASP A 27 -14.88 -33.68 8.51
N ALA A 28 -14.28 -34.33 9.52
CA ALA A 28 -13.46 -33.66 10.52
C ALA A 28 -12.17 -33.03 9.94
N HIS A 29 -11.58 -33.62 8.89
CA HIS A 29 -10.39 -33.05 8.26
C HIS A 29 -10.74 -31.85 7.38
N ALA A 30 -11.83 -31.92 6.61
CA ALA A 30 -12.31 -30.79 5.83
C ALA A 30 -12.69 -29.59 6.71
N HIS A 31 -13.32 -29.82 7.87
CA HIS A 31 -13.71 -28.74 8.78
C HIS A 31 -12.51 -28.11 9.52
N ASP A 32 -11.48 -28.90 9.84
CA ASP A 32 -10.23 -28.47 10.48
C ASP A 32 -9.31 -27.71 9.49
N GLU A 33 -9.22 -28.16 8.23
CA GLU A 33 -8.53 -27.39 7.18
C GLU A 33 -9.27 -26.11 6.80
N LEU A 34 -10.61 -26.11 6.74
CA LEU A 34 -11.39 -24.90 6.50
C LEU A 34 -11.19 -23.87 7.63
N MET A 35 -11.31 -24.29 8.90
CA MET A 35 -11.05 -23.43 10.07
C MET A 35 -9.64 -22.83 10.02
N LYS A 36 -8.60 -23.63 9.76
CA LYS A 36 -7.21 -23.13 9.63
C LYS A 36 -7.03 -22.17 8.44
N THR A 37 -7.79 -22.38 7.37
CA THR A 37 -7.78 -21.52 6.17
C THR A 37 -8.56 -20.21 6.38
N GLU A 38 -9.49 -20.15 7.34
CA GLU A 38 -10.17 -18.91 7.75
C GLU A 38 -9.44 -18.18 8.90
N GLU A 39 -8.80 -18.89 9.82
CA GLU A 39 -7.98 -18.32 10.89
C GLU A 39 -6.77 -17.56 10.33
N LYS A 40 -6.09 -18.11 9.31
CA LYS A 40 -4.85 -17.52 8.79
C LYS A 40 -5.03 -16.13 8.14
N PRO A 41 -5.98 -15.91 7.21
CA PRO A 41 -6.28 -14.57 6.69
C PRO A 41 -6.67 -13.58 7.79
N ASN A 42 -7.45 -14.02 8.79
CA ASN A 42 -7.83 -13.18 9.91
C ASN A 42 -6.63 -12.76 10.78
N ALA A 43 -5.69 -13.68 11.05
CA ALA A 43 -4.44 -13.37 11.75
C ALA A 43 -3.54 -12.41 10.95
N THR A 44 -3.43 -12.61 9.64
CA THR A 44 -2.68 -11.70 8.74
C THR A 44 -3.33 -10.32 8.67
N ARG A 45 -4.67 -10.22 8.59
CA ARG A 45 -5.43 -8.95 8.64
C ARG A 45 -5.26 -8.22 9.97
N ALA A 46 -5.30 -8.93 11.10
CA ALA A 46 -5.04 -8.34 12.41
C ALA A 46 -3.59 -7.82 12.51
N SER A 47 -2.60 -8.59 12.04
CA SER A 47 -1.20 -8.16 11.96
C SER A 47 -1.01 -6.92 11.08
N ALA A 48 -1.74 -6.82 9.96
CA ALA A 48 -1.74 -5.66 9.08
C ALA A 48 -2.29 -4.42 9.80
N LEU A 49 -3.47 -4.51 10.42
CA LEU A 49 -4.08 -3.44 11.22
C LEU A 49 -3.13 -2.94 12.31
N ASP A 50 -2.62 -3.86 13.14
CA ASP A 50 -1.71 -3.53 14.25
C ASP A 50 -0.44 -2.84 13.75
N THR A 51 0.07 -3.24 12.58
CA THR A 51 1.24 -2.64 11.94
C THR A 51 0.94 -1.27 11.33
N ILE A 52 -0.21 -1.08 10.69
CA ILE A 52 -0.63 0.22 10.16
C ILE A 52 -0.76 1.22 11.32
N LEU A 53 -1.49 0.87 12.39
CA LEU A 53 -1.64 1.74 13.56
C LEU A 53 -0.28 2.08 14.20
N LYS A 54 0.61 1.10 14.36
CA LYS A 54 1.98 1.33 14.87
C LYS A 54 2.79 2.25 13.94
N SER A 55 2.60 2.17 12.63
CA SER A 55 3.30 3.00 11.62
C SER A 55 2.77 4.43 11.56
N LEU A 56 1.44 4.61 11.63
CA LEU A 56 0.78 5.91 11.70
C LEU A 56 1.25 6.71 12.92
N TRP A 57 1.37 6.06 14.07
CA TRP A 57 1.86 6.72 15.30
C TRP A 57 3.30 7.25 15.21
N LYS A 58 4.12 6.77 14.27
CA LYS A 58 5.50 7.27 14.08
C LYS A 58 5.57 8.55 13.24
N ILE A 59 4.49 8.88 12.53
CA ILE A 59 4.35 10.15 11.81
C ILE A 59 4.21 11.26 12.86
N SER A 60 5.02 12.31 12.74
CA SER A 60 5.09 13.39 13.72
C SER A 60 3.80 14.20 13.78
N VAL A 61 3.09 14.36 12.66
CA VAL A 61 1.77 15.02 12.58
C VAL A 61 0.74 14.28 13.45
N PHE A 62 0.55 12.99 13.19
CA PHE A 62 -0.36 12.13 13.98
C PHE A 62 0.01 12.14 15.46
N ARG A 63 1.29 11.95 15.76
CA ARG A 63 1.77 11.94 17.14
C ARG A 63 1.52 13.28 17.83
N LYS A 64 1.76 14.43 17.17
CA LYS A 64 1.54 15.77 17.76
C LYS A 64 0.08 16.03 18.12
N GLU A 65 -0.86 15.63 17.26
CA GLU A 65 -2.29 15.86 17.48
C GLU A 65 -2.90 14.90 18.52
N LEU A 66 -2.24 13.77 18.81
CA LEU A 66 -2.76 12.72 19.70
C LEU A 66 -2.01 12.58 21.05
N LEU A 67 -0.77 13.07 21.19
CA LEU A 67 0.04 12.90 22.41
C LEU A 67 -0.55 13.56 23.67
N SER A 68 -1.48 14.50 23.51
CA SER A 68 -2.23 15.09 24.63
C SER A 68 -3.25 14.15 25.28
N SER A 69 -3.62 13.09 24.55
CA SER A 69 -4.83 12.31 24.80
C SER A 69 -4.54 10.80 24.92
N PHE A 70 -3.44 10.32 24.32
CA PHE A 70 -3.05 8.91 24.28
C PHE A 70 -1.53 8.72 24.41
N THR A 71 -1.11 7.61 25.01
CA THR A 71 0.20 7.00 24.78
C THR A 71 0.20 6.14 23.52
N GLU A 72 1.38 5.65 23.11
CA GLU A 72 1.56 4.81 21.91
C GLU A 72 0.73 3.52 21.95
N ASP A 73 0.64 2.88 23.12
CA ASP A 73 -0.03 1.59 23.25
C ASP A 73 -1.54 1.76 23.55
N GLU A 74 -1.96 2.86 24.20
CA GLU A 74 -3.39 3.24 24.30
C GLU A 74 -3.98 3.60 22.94
N PHE A 75 -3.28 4.39 22.12
CA PHE A 75 -3.72 4.73 20.76
C PHE A 75 -3.92 3.48 19.90
N VAL A 76 -2.94 2.56 19.92
CA VAL A 76 -3.04 1.30 19.17
C VAL A 76 -4.16 0.42 19.72
N PHE A 77 -4.38 0.36 21.03
CA PHE A 77 -5.44 -0.46 21.63
C PHE A 77 -6.85 0.08 21.33
N GLU A 78 -7.12 1.34 21.65
CA GLU A 78 -8.45 1.96 21.51
C GLU A 78 -8.87 2.03 20.04
N LEU A 79 -7.97 2.47 19.14
CA LEU A 79 -8.29 2.59 17.72
C LEU A 79 -8.41 1.21 17.04
N ARG A 80 -7.70 0.18 17.51
CA ARG A 80 -7.86 -1.20 17.04
C ARG A 80 -9.25 -1.75 17.34
N ASP A 81 -9.72 -1.63 18.58
CA ASP A 81 -11.05 -2.13 18.96
C ASP A 81 -12.17 -1.36 18.26
N PHE A 82 -12.02 -0.03 18.15
CA PHE A 82 -12.91 0.82 17.36
C PHE A 82 -12.94 0.41 15.87
N VAL A 83 -11.78 0.26 15.22
CA VAL A 83 -11.72 -0.13 13.80
C VAL A 83 -12.30 -1.53 13.61
N LEU A 84 -11.91 -2.53 14.41
CA LEU A 84 -12.44 -3.89 14.29
C LEU A 84 -13.96 -3.95 14.47
N SER A 85 -14.53 -3.14 15.36
CA SER A 85 -15.99 -3.02 15.53
C SER A 85 -16.70 -2.44 14.30
N ASN A 86 -16.04 -1.57 13.53
CA ASN A 86 -16.61 -0.88 12.36
C ASN A 86 -16.18 -1.50 11.01
N LEU A 87 -15.20 -2.42 10.98
CA LEU A 87 -14.67 -3.08 9.78
C LEU A 87 -15.67 -4.06 9.10
N SER A 88 -16.90 -4.18 9.63
CA SER A 88 -17.94 -5.09 9.14
C SER A 88 -18.64 -4.63 7.85
N LEU A 89 -18.22 -3.51 7.26
CA LEU A 89 -18.89 -2.87 6.12
C LEU A 89 -18.32 -3.27 4.73
N MET A 90 -17.02 -3.53 4.62
CA MET A 90 -16.38 -4.11 3.43
C MET A 90 -15.10 -4.87 3.83
N GLU A 91 -14.76 -5.93 3.10
CA GLU A 91 -13.44 -6.56 3.24
C GLU A 91 -12.43 -5.86 2.30
N PRO A 92 -11.36 -5.24 2.83
CA PRO A 92 -10.36 -4.57 2.01
C PRO A 92 -9.52 -5.59 1.23
N ASN A 93 -9.26 -5.34 -0.06
CA ASN A 93 -8.61 -6.32 -0.96
C ASN A 93 -7.09 -6.39 -0.76
N GLY A 94 -6.51 -5.49 0.04
CA GLY A 94 -5.09 -5.43 0.34
C GLY A 94 -4.77 -4.46 1.48
N VAL A 95 -3.49 -4.34 1.82
CA VAL A 95 -3.03 -3.50 2.95
C VAL A 95 -3.30 -2.01 2.74
N TYR A 96 -3.32 -1.54 1.48
CA TYR A 96 -3.65 -0.16 1.14
C TYR A 96 -5.14 0.14 1.30
N ASP A 97 -6.04 -0.74 0.83
CA ASP A 97 -7.49 -0.63 1.08
C ASP A 97 -7.77 -0.61 2.60
N LEU A 98 -7.03 -1.42 3.37
CA LEU A 98 -7.13 -1.43 4.83
C LEU A 98 -6.65 -0.11 5.45
N LEU A 99 -5.55 0.48 4.96
CA LEU A 99 -5.11 1.82 5.37
C LEU A 99 -6.20 2.86 5.07
N VAL A 100 -6.73 2.91 3.84
CA VAL A 100 -7.79 3.85 3.46
C VAL A 100 -9.00 3.70 4.37
N THR A 101 -9.44 2.45 4.62
CA THR A 101 -10.53 2.14 5.55
C THR A 101 -10.24 2.64 6.97
N ILE A 102 -9.01 2.45 7.48
CA ILE A 102 -8.59 2.97 8.79
C ILE A 102 -8.64 4.50 8.81
N LEU A 103 -8.17 5.19 7.77
CA LEU A 103 -8.15 6.65 7.67
C LEU A 103 -9.57 7.24 7.63
N GLU A 104 -10.46 6.64 6.85
CA GLU A 104 -11.87 7.06 6.75
C GLU A 104 -12.68 6.79 8.02
N LEU A 105 -12.30 5.76 8.79
CA LEU A 105 -12.87 5.45 10.10
C LEU A 105 -12.28 6.30 11.25
N LEU A 106 -11.22 7.10 11.05
CA LEU A 106 -10.61 7.86 12.15
C LEU A 106 -11.64 8.77 12.83
N PRO A 107 -11.87 8.62 14.15
CA PRO A 107 -12.86 9.44 14.85
C PRO A 107 -12.43 10.90 14.86
N ARG A 108 -13.41 11.81 14.77
CA ARG A 108 -13.17 13.25 14.88
C ARG A 108 -12.98 13.64 16.34
N TRP A 109 -11.77 13.46 16.85
CA TRP A 109 -11.36 13.98 18.16
C TRP A 109 -11.57 15.51 18.22
N GLU A 110 -12.02 16.04 19.36
CA GLU A 110 -12.30 17.47 19.56
C GLU A 110 -11.01 18.32 19.76
N THR A 111 -10.01 18.11 18.91
CA THR A 111 -8.70 18.79 18.99
C THR A 111 -8.71 20.22 18.43
N GLY A 112 -9.76 20.59 17.69
CA GLY A 112 -9.88 21.89 17.01
C GLY A 112 -9.13 21.99 15.66
N TYR A 113 -8.47 20.91 15.23
CA TYR A 113 -7.79 20.83 13.93
C TYR A 113 -8.69 20.18 12.86
N GLU A 114 -8.21 20.17 11.61
CA GLU A 114 -8.80 19.41 10.51
C GLU A 114 -8.76 17.89 10.82
N PRO A 115 -9.73 17.08 10.37
CA PRO A 115 -9.73 15.63 10.61
C PRO A 115 -8.43 14.96 10.16
N LEU A 116 -7.87 14.04 10.96
CA LEU A 116 -6.55 13.45 10.72
C LEU A 116 -6.39 12.76 9.34
N GLN A 117 -7.48 12.27 8.74
CA GLN A 117 -7.51 11.77 7.35
C GLN A 117 -7.03 12.82 6.32
N SER A 118 -7.37 14.10 6.50
CA SER A 118 -6.98 15.22 5.62
C SER A 118 -5.48 15.44 5.51
N LYS A 119 -4.71 14.92 6.47
CA LYS A 119 -3.25 15.00 6.45
C LYS A 119 -2.64 14.13 5.35
N PHE A 120 -3.39 13.15 4.81
CA PHE A 120 -3.02 12.27 3.70
C PHE A 120 -3.72 12.57 2.37
N GLU A 121 -4.75 13.42 2.36
CA GLU A 121 -5.61 13.63 1.19
C GLU A 121 -4.84 14.25 0.01
N VAL A 122 -4.80 13.52 -1.12
CA VAL A 122 -4.19 13.94 -2.39
C VAL A 122 -5.30 14.23 -3.40
N TYR A 123 -5.41 15.50 -3.79
CA TYR A 123 -6.39 15.96 -4.76
C TYR A 123 -5.79 15.98 -6.17
N GLU A 124 -5.94 14.89 -6.94
CA GLU A 124 -5.43 14.77 -8.31
C GLU A 124 -6.46 15.21 -9.38
N THR A 125 -6.01 16.03 -10.34
CA THR A 125 -6.70 16.24 -11.62
C THR A 125 -5.95 15.48 -12.71
N LEU A 126 -6.68 14.77 -13.58
CA LEU A 126 -6.10 14.06 -14.73
C LEU A 126 -6.31 14.88 -16.01
N LYS A 127 -5.25 15.14 -16.77
CA LYS A 127 -5.28 15.88 -18.04
C LYS A 127 -4.73 14.99 -19.17
N LYS A 128 -5.41 14.89 -20.31
CA LYS A 128 -5.09 13.93 -21.37
C LYS A 128 -5.43 14.47 -22.77
N MET A 129 -4.40 14.82 -23.53
CA MET A 129 -4.53 15.21 -24.94
C MET A 129 -4.36 14.02 -25.88
N CYS A 130 -5.35 13.77 -26.76
CA CYS A 130 -5.29 12.69 -27.73
C CYS A 130 -4.43 13.04 -28.94
N ASN A 131 -3.29 12.36 -29.10
CA ASN A 131 -2.36 12.62 -30.21
C ASN A 131 -2.97 12.37 -31.61
N ARG A 132 -3.97 11.48 -31.72
CA ARG A 132 -4.69 11.13 -32.96
C ARG A 132 -5.75 12.17 -33.35
N CYS A 133 -6.71 12.47 -32.46
CA CYS A 133 -7.88 13.30 -32.81
C CYS A 133 -7.84 14.74 -32.27
N LYS A 134 -6.82 15.08 -31.47
CA LYS A 134 -6.63 16.39 -30.81
C LYS A 134 -7.76 16.81 -29.86
N LEU A 135 -8.61 15.86 -29.43
CA LEU A 135 -9.44 16.06 -28.25
C LEU A 135 -8.52 16.22 -27.04
N ASP A 136 -8.69 17.30 -26.30
CA ASP A 136 -8.13 17.48 -24.97
C ASP A 136 -9.21 17.14 -23.93
N THR A 137 -8.83 16.40 -22.89
CA THR A 137 -9.76 15.93 -21.85
C THR A 137 -9.16 16.20 -20.49
N GLU A 138 -9.80 17.09 -19.72
CA GLU A 138 -9.56 17.27 -18.30
C GLU A 138 -10.69 16.59 -17.52
N TYR A 139 -10.32 15.73 -16.56
CA TYR A 139 -11.26 14.96 -15.75
C TYR A 139 -11.63 15.70 -14.46
N PRO A 140 -12.78 15.39 -13.84
CA PRO A 140 -13.10 15.90 -12.51
C PRO A 140 -12.00 15.59 -11.48
N LEU A 141 -11.90 16.46 -10.47
CA LEU A 141 -10.99 16.29 -9.34
C LEU A 141 -11.25 14.95 -8.62
N GLN A 142 -10.19 14.18 -8.38
CA GLN A 142 -10.23 12.90 -7.68
C GLN A 142 -9.52 13.02 -6.33
N LEU A 143 -10.14 12.48 -5.29
CA LEU A 143 -9.48 12.27 -4.01
C LEU A 143 -8.78 10.89 -4.01
N ALA A 144 -7.54 10.87 -3.55
CA ALA A 144 -6.76 9.66 -3.28
C ALA A 144 -5.94 9.84 -2.00
N TYR A 145 -5.35 8.77 -1.47
CA TYR A 145 -4.45 8.81 -0.30
C TYR A 145 -2.97 8.58 -0.65
N GLY A 146 -2.67 8.37 -1.94
CA GLY A 146 -1.31 8.21 -2.48
C GLY A 146 -1.30 7.47 -3.83
N PRO A 147 -0.18 7.47 -4.57
CA PRO A 147 0.06 6.52 -5.66
C PRO A 147 0.17 5.06 -5.18
N ILE A 148 -0.56 4.18 -5.85
CA ILE A 148 -0.30 2.73 -5.87
C ILE A 148 0.66 2.42 -7.04
N VAL A 149 1.64 1.55 -6.81
CA VAL A 149 2.69 1.18 -7.79
C VAL A 149 3.00 -0.32 -7.70
N ILE A 150 2.94 -1.03 -8.83
CA ILE A 150 3.37 -2.43 -8.92
C ILE A 150 4.89 -2.51 -8.72
N ALA A 151 5.33 -3.22 -7.69
CA ALA A 151 6.71 -3.27 -7.21
C ALA A 151 7.71 -3.84 -8.24
N ASN A 152 7.26 -4.72 -9.15
CA ASN A 152 8.05 -5.17 -10.30
C ASN A 152 8.41 -4.02 -11.26
N SER A 153 7.49 -3.07 -11.49
CA SER A 153 7.72 -1.92 -12.38
C SER A 153 8.95 -1.09 -11.97
N LEU A 154 9.24 -1.00 -10.67
CA LEU A 154 10.40 -0.27 -10.16
C LEU A 154 11.73 -0.88 -10.65
N ARG A 155 11.86 -2.22 -10.62
CA ARG A 155 13.06 -2.92 -11.10
C ARG A 155 13.14 -2.97 -12.63
N GLU A 156 12.01 -3.14 -13.32
CA GLU A 156 11.95 -3.12 -14.79
C GLU A 156 12.36 -1.75 -15.36
N PHE A 157 11.77 -0.65 -14.87
CA PHE A 157 12.11 0.70 -15.37
C PHE A 157 13.52 1.15 -14.95
N LYS A 158 14.06 0.68 -13.81
CA LYS A 158 15.47 0.95 -13.46
C LYS A 158 16.44 0.19 -14.35
N SER A 159 16.14 -1.06 -14.71
CA SER A 159 16.92 -1.86 -15.65
C SER A 159 16.90 -1.27 -17.07
N ALA A 160 15.77 -0.69 -17.49
CA ALA A 160 15.65 -0.01 -18.77
C ALA A 160 16.31 1.40 -18.80
N PHE A 161 16.48 2.05 -17.64
CA PHE A 161 16.98 3.42 -17.52
C PHE A 161 17.83 3.60 -16.26
N GLU A 162 19.13 3.28 -16.35
CA GLU A 162 20.06 3.22 -15.21
C GLU A 162 20.12 4.51 -14.37
N ASP A 163 19.98 5.70 -14.98
CA ASP A 163 20.13 6.99 -14.30
C ASP A 163 18.89 7.53 -13.56
N LEU A 164 17.73 6.84 -13.59
CA LEU A 164 16.51 7.40 -12.98
C LEU A 164 16.55 7.41 -11.43
N THR A 165 16.14 8.55 -10.84
CA THR A 165 15.84 8.69 -9.41
C THR A 165 14.52 8.00 -9.05
N PHE A 166 14.25 7.83 -7.75
CA PHE A 166 12.99 7.26 -7.28
C PHE A 166 11.77 8.05 -7.78
N GLU A 167 11.79 9.39 -7.71
CA GLU A 167 10.67 10.20 -8.19
C GLU A 167 10.44 10.05 -9.69
N ASN A 168 11.53 9.98 -10.46
CA ASN A 168 11.45 9.83 -11.92
C ASN A 168 10.98 8.43 -12.34
N LEU A 169 11.32 7.37 -11.59
CA LEU A 169 10.71 6.05 -11.78
C LEU A 169 9.19 6.11 -11.53
N LEU A 170 8.76 6.68 -10.40
CA LEU A 170 7.34 6.84 -10.06
C LEU A 170 6.59 7.64 -11.14
N LYS A 171 7.16 8.76 -11.59
CA LYS A 171 6.66 9.63 -12.67
C LYS A 171 6.48 8.84 -13.98
N VAL A 172 7.50 8.11 -14.43
CA VAL A 172 7.48 7.35 -15.68
C VAL A 172 6.49 6.17 -15.62
N ILE A 173 6.45 5.44 -14.51
CA ILE A 173 5.49 4.34 -14.29
C ILE A 173 4.05 4.89 -14.34
N ARG A 174 3.75 5.94 -13.55
CA ARG A 174 2.41 6.57 -13.50
C ARG A 174 1.98 7.17 -14.84
N THR A 175 2.93 7.71 -15.62
CA THR A 175 2.67 8.26 -16.96
C THR A 175 2.36 7.15 -17.97
N THR A 176 3.04 6.00 -17.87
CA THR A 176 2.89 4.85 -18.79
C THR A 176 1.51 4.18 -18.71
N LEU A 177 0.73 4.43 -17.65
CA LEU A 177 -0.67 4.01 -17.49
C LEU A 177 -1.63 4.75 -18.46
N MET A 178 -1.46 4.52 -19.76
CA MET A 178 -2.20 5.23 -20.82
C MET A 178 -3.70 4.95 -20.80
N MET A 179 -4.52 5.99 -20.80
CA MET A 179 -5.98 5.89 -20.97
C MET A 179 -6.39 5.94 -22.46
N PRO A 180 -7.45 5.23 -22.88
CA PRO A 180 -8.03 5.36 -24.22
C PRO A 180 -8.60 6.77 -24.44
N CYS A 181 -8.78 7.18 -25.69
CA CYS A 181 -9.44 8.44 -26.03
C CYS A 181 -10.96 8.33 -25.87
N ASP A 182 -11.59 9.33 -25.26
CA ASP A 182 -13.02 9.37 -24.93
C ASP A 182 -13.91 9.65 -26.14
N LYS A 183 -13.31 10.06 -27.27
CA LYS A 183 -14.01 10.18 -28.54
C LYS A 183 -14.33 8.80 -29.09
N GLU A 184 -15.61 8.51 -29.25
CA GLU A 184 -16.12 7.28 -29.90
C GLU A 184 -15.39 6.98 -31.22
N GLY A 185 -15.06 5.71 -31.44
CA GLY A 185 -14.30 5.24 -32.60
C GLY A 185 -12.85 5.73 -32.68
N CYS A 186 -12.34 6.48 -31.70
CA CYS A 186 -10.96 6.93 -31.68
C CYS A 186 -10.01 5.90 -31.05
N GLU A 187 -10.38 5.34 -29.90
CA GLU A 187 -9.75 4.24 -29.12
C GLU A 187 -8.25 4.39 -28.76
N LYS A 188 -7.55 5.35 -29.34
CA LYS A 188 -6.11 5.55 -29.19
C LYS A 188 -5.78 5.79 -27.72
N ARG A 189 -4.94 4.91 -27.15
CA ARG A 189 -4.35 5.11 -25.83
C ARG A 189 -3.32 6.24 -25.88
N ASN A 190 -3.36 7.13 -24.89
CA ASN A 190 -2.49 8.29 -24.72
C ASN A 190 -1.99 8.39 -23.28
N TYR A 191 -0.82 9.01 -23.09
CA TYR A 191 -0.29 9.37 -21.78
C TYR A 191 -1.23 10.32 -21.03
N VAL A 192 -1.17 10.29 -19.70
CA VAL A 192 -2.00 11.09 -18.81
C VAL A 192 -1.08 11.97 -17.95
N GLU A 193 -1.24 13.29 -18.03
CA GLU A 193 -0.64 14.20 -17.07
C GLU A 193 -1.46 14.14 -15.77
N ARG A 194 -0.76 13.98 -14.65
CA ARG A 194 -1.35 14.00 -13.30
C ARG A 194 -0.94 15.28 -12.60
N VAL A 195 -1.94 16.06 -12.18
CA VAL A 195 -1.77 17.32 -11.50
C VAL A 195 -2.22 17.16 -10.05
N ILE A 196 -1.32 17.38 -9.09
CA ILE A 196 -1.69 17.55 -7.69
C ILE A 196 -2.12 19.02 -7.50
N ASN A 197 -3.30 19.20 -6.90
CA ASN A 197 -3.88 20.51 -6.59
C ASN A 197 -3.53 20.92 -5.15
N THR A 198 -3.85 22.15 -4.77
CA THR A 198 -3.75 22.60 -3.36
C THR A 198 -4.93 22.10 -2.51
N PRO A 199 -4.72 21.78 -1.22
CA PRO A 199 -3.46 21.78 -0.49
C PRO A 199 -2.57 20.57 -0.81
N LEU A 200 -1.26 20.69 -0.57
CA LEU A 200 -0.38 19.53 -0.53
C LEU A 200 -0.63 18.75 0.78
N PRO A 201 -0.61 17.40 0.76
CA PRO A 201 -0.81 16.60 1.95
C PRO A 201 0.32 16.83 2.95
N SER A 202 0.04 16.69 4.25
CA SER A 202 1.10 16.74 5.28
C SER A 202 1.94 15.46 5.28
N VAL A 203 1.36 14.35 4.84
CA VAL A 203 2.01 13.05 4.67
C VAL A 203 1.66 12.48 3.29
N PHE A 204 2.66 12.20 2.47
CA PHE A 204 2.50 11.56 1.17
C PHE A 204 2.72 10.04 1.32
N THR A 205 1.70 9.26 1.01
CA THR A 205 1.78 7.79 1.03
C THR A 205 2.21 7.26 -0.33
N ILE A 206 3.03 6.21 -0.38
CA ILE A 206 3.25 5.41 -1.59
C ILE A 206 2.95 3.95 -1.24
N ALA A 207 2.05 3.29 -1.99
CA ALA A 207 1.78 1.87 -1.84
C ALA A 207 2.53 1.06 -2.92
N LEU A 208 3.10 -0.08 -2.51
CA LEU A 208 3.85 -0.99 -3.37
C LEU A 208 3.14 -2.35 -3.41
N GLU A 209 2.63 -2.73 -4.58
CA GLU A 209 1.96 -4.02 -4.81
C GLU A 209 2.96 -5.09 -5.25
N TRP A 210 3.05 -6.19 -4.50
CA TRP A 210 3.98 -7.30 -4.75
C TRP A 210 3.21 -8.55 -5.19
N GLU A 211 3.84 -9.38 -6.01
CA GLU A 211 3.26 -10.65 -6.49
C GLU A 211 3.35 -11.78 -5.44
N ASN A 212 4.09 -11.56 -4.35
CA ASN A 212 4.29 -12.49 -3.23
C ASN A 212 5.09 -13.77 -3.61
N ASN A 213 5.81 -13.71 -4.72
CA ASN A 213 6.64 -14.79 -5.28
C ASN A 213 8.13 -14.41 -5.41
N GLU A 214 8.49 -13.16 -5.07
CA GLU A 214 9.76 -12.54 -5.46
C GLU A 214 11.00 -13.18 -4.81
N THR A 215 12.05 -13.31 -5.61
CA THR A 215 13.37 -13.77 -5.17
C THR A 215 14.11 -12.72 -4.34
N GLU A 216 15.18 -13.15 -3.65
CA GLU A 216 16.08 -12.23 -2.91
C GLU A 216 16.74 -11.19 -3.84
N GLU A 217 17.04 -11.57 -5.08
CA GLU A 217 17.59 -10.69 -6.12
C GLU A 217 16.56 -9.65 -6.58
N GLU A 218 15.30 -10.04 -6.76
CA GLU A 218 14.21 -9.12 -7.13
C GLU A 218 13.82 -8.18 -5.99
N ILE A 219 13.78 -8.66 -4.75
CA ILE A 219 13.61 -7.81 -3.57
C ILE A 219 14.77 -6.82 -3.47
N SER A 220 16.01 -7.26 -3.71
CA SER A 220 17.18 -6.37 -3.74
C SER A 220 17.06 -5.30 -4.82
N ALA A 221 16.77 -5.70 -6.06
CA ALA A 221 16.61 -4.78 -7.19
C ALA A 221 15.48 -3.76 -6.96
N THR A 222 14.28 -4.22 -6.58
CA THR A 222 13.12 -3.35 -6.32
C THR A 222 13.35 -2.43 -5.10
N THR A 223 14.00 -2.89 -4.03
CA THR A 223 14.23 -2.03 -2.85
C THR A 223 15.42 -1.07 -3.01
N SER A 224 16.41 -1.40 -3.85
CA SER A 224 17.58 -0.56 -4.09
C SER A 224 17.26 0.83 -4.68
N VAL A 225 16.10 0.99 -5.32
CA VAL A 225 15.67 2.28 -5.91
C VAL A 225 14.89 3.16 -4.94
N LEU A 226 14.59 2.69 -3.72
CA LEU A 226 13.80 3.44 -2.74
C LEU A 226 14.64 4.54 -2.08
N ALA A 227 14.13 5.77 -2.12
CA ALA A 227 14.76 6.94 -1.50
C ALA A 227 14.13 7.28 -0.14
N THR A 228 14.93 7.83 0.78
CA THR A 228 14.47 8.33 2.09
C THR A 228 14.01 9.79 2.07
N GLU A 229 14.37 10.55 1.02
CA GLU A 229 13.84 11.88 0.72
C GLU A 229 13.26 11.87 -0.69
N ILE A 230 12.17 12.61 -0.92
CA ILE A 230 11.54 12.81 -2.25
C ILE A 230 11.06 14.24 -2.42
N ASP A 231 11.01 14.72 -3.66
CA ASP A 231 10.25 15.91 -4.05
C ASP A 231 9.01 15.52 -4.87
N ILE A 232 7.79 15.73 -4.34
CA ILE A 232 6.58 15.28 -5.04
C ILE A 232 6.28 16.06 -6.32
N SER A 233 6.90 17.24 -6.52
CA SER A 233 6.80 17.98 -7.77
C SER A 233 7.58 17.33 -8.92
N GLU A 234 8.52 16.42 -8.60
CA GLU A 234 9.14 15.55 -9.59
C GLU A 234 8.33 14.29 -9.89
N ILE A 235 7.43 13.87 -8.99
CA ILE A 235 6.56 12.69 -9.20
C ILE A 235 5.33 13.06 -10.05
N CYS A 236 4.64 14.14 -9.69
CA CYS A 236 3.46 14.67 -10.37
C CYS A 236 3.61 16.18 -10.57
N LYS A 237 2.93 16.74 -11.59
CA LYS A 237 2.88 18.19 -11.78
C LYS A 237 2.12 18.82 -10.61
N TYR A 238 2.60 19.94 -10.09
CA TYR A 238 1.94 20.67 -9.01
C TYR A 238 1.51 22.06 -9.50
N GLU A 239 0.20 22.36 -9.41
CA GLU A 239 -0.38 23.64 -9.81
C GLU A 239 -0.74 24.46 -8.55
N GLY A 240 0.27 24.97 -7.83
CA GLY A 240 0.08 25.83 -6.64
C GLY A 240 1.37 26.43 -6.06
N ASP A 241 1.22 27.35 -5.10
CA ASP A 241 2.31 28.25 -4.63
C ASP A 241 3.20 27.67 -3.51
N SER A 242 3.01 26.41 -3.08
CA SER A 242 3.80 25.83 -1.98
C SER A 242 5.22 25.49 -2.40
N VAL A 243 6.21 26.26 -1.92
CA VAL A 243 7.65 25.92 -1.99
C VAL A 243 8.06 24.67 -1.19
N PHE A 244 7.11 24.04 -0.49
CA PHE A 244 7.34 22.88 0.37
C PHE A 244 6.84 21.59 -0.29
N THR A 245 7.52 21.16 -1.34
CA THR A 245 7.23 19.93 -2.10
C THR A 245 8.09 18.74 -1.64
N LYS A 246 8.99 18.95 -0.67
CA LYS A 246 9.92 17.93 -0.15
C LYS A 246 9.40 17.19 1.07
N TYR A 247 9.57 15.88 1.06
CA TYR A 247 9.12 14.96 2.11
C TYR A 247 10.23 13.96 2.50
N ARG A 248 10.12 13.39 3.70
CA ARG A 248 11.06 12.41 4.26
C ARG A 248 10.34 11.15 4.74
N LEU A 249 10.87 9.99 4.41
CA LEU A 249 10.35 8.69 4.85
C LEU A 249 10.45 8.58 6.37
N VAL A 250 9.31 8.51 7.07
CA VAL A 250 9.24 8.43 8.55
C VAL A 250 8.88 7.04 9.05
N SER A 251 8.02 6.32 8.33
CA SER A 251 7.64 4.94 8.64
C SER A 251 7.22 4.15 7.41
N MET A 252 7.23 2.82 7.55
CA MET A 252 6.82 1.87 6.53
C MET A 252 6.05 0.70 7.15
N VAL A 253 5.01 0.24 6.46
CA VAL A 253 4.37 -1.07 6.68
C VAL A 253 5.04 -2.06 5.74
N CYS A 254 5.58 -3.15 6.28
CA CYS A 254 6.30 -4.15 5.49
C CYS A 254 5.82 -5.57 5.83
N LEU A 255 5.67 -6.43 4.82
CA LEU A 255 5.37 -7.85 5.00
C LEU A 255 6.67 -8.66 5.17
N CYS A 256 6.67 -9.64 6.07
CA CYS A 256 7.81 -10.51 6.39
C CYS A 256 7.31 -11.95 6.58
N GLY A 257 7.41 -12.77 5.53
CA GLY A 257 6.67 -14.04 5.47
C GLY A 257 5.17 -13.77 5.33
N ASP A 258 4.38 -14.17 6.32
CA ASP A 258 2.92 -13.95 6.41
C ASP A 258 2.51 -12.98 7.53
N GLN A 259 3.48 -12.26 8.13
CA GLN A 259 3.26 -11.29 9.20
C GLN A 259 3.83 -9.91 8.86
N TYR A 260 3.11 -8.87 9.24
CA TYR A 260 3.54 -7.48 9.02
C TYR A 260 4.46 -6.98 10.14
N ASN A 261 5.31 -6.02 9.78
CA ASN A 261 6.23 -5.32 10.66
C ASN A 261 6.35 -3.85 10.28
N CYS A 262 6.46 -2.97 11.28
CA CYS A 262 6.66 -1.54 11.08
C CYS A 262 8.16 -1.25 11.09
N ILE A 263 8.65 -0.45 10.15
CA ILE A 263 10.02 0.08 10.15
C ILE A 263 9.93 1.61 10.17
N SER A 264 10.53 2.24 11.18
CA SER A 264 10.42 3.68 11.44
C SER A 264 11.78 4.34 11.67
N TYR A 265 11.87 5.64 11.38
CA TYR A 265 13.06 6.46 11.67
C TYR A 265 12.86 7.18 13.01
N GLU A 266 13.61 6.77 14.03
CA GLU A 266 13.50 7.29 15.41
C GLU A 266 14.90 7.59 15.98
N ASN A 267 15.14 8.84 16.39
CA ASN A 267 16.41 9.28 17.01
C ASN A 267 17.61 8.97 16.08
N ASP A 268 17.55 9.53 14.87
CA ASP A 268 18.57 9.47 13.82
C ASP A 268 18.92 8.06 13.28
N ARG A 269 18.08 7.05 13.57
CA ARG A 269 18.29 5.66 13.12
C ARG A 269 16.99 4.94 12.79
N TRP A 270 17.10 3.94 11.91
CA TRP A 270 16.03 3.01 11.59
C TRP A 270 15.84 1.95 12.68
N ILE A 271 14.57 1.73 13.00
CA ILE A 271 14.05 0.84 14.02
C ILE A 271 13.00 -0.08 13.37
N ARG A 272 12.96 -1.34 13.78
CA ARG A 272 11.96 -2.33 13.38
C ARG A 272 11.11 -2.73 14.58
N TYR A 273 9.81 -2.81 14.34
CA TYR A 273 8.80 -3.28 15.28
C TYR A 273 8.13 -4.52 14.67
N PHE A 274 8.36 -5.69 15.29
CA PHE A 274 7.83 -6.97 14.82
C PHE A 274 7.28 -7.79 15.98
N ALA A 275 5.96 -8.03 15.96
CA ALA A 275 5.21 -8.45 17.15
C ALA A 275 5.59 -7.59 18.37
N SER A 276 5.92 -8.20 19.50
CA SER A 276 6.35 -7.51 20.73
C SER A 276 7.83 -7.08 20.76
N LYS A 277 8.59 -7.23 19.66
CA LYS A 277 10.03 -6.94 19.61
C LYS A 277 10.32 -5.58 18.96
N LYS A 278 11.18 -4.79 19.61
CA LYS A 278 11.85 -3.61 19.05
C LYS A 278 13.30 -3.97 18.71
N GLU A 279 13.67 -3.83 17.45
CA GLU A 279 15.00 -4.12 16.90
C GLU A 279 15.58 -2.83 16.29
N ALA A 280 16.86 -2.56 16.49
CA ALA A 280 17.49 -1.33 15.99
C ALA A 280 18.36 -1.64 14.76
N ILE A 281 17.85 -1.35 13.56
CA ILE A 281 18.51 -1.65 12.29
C ILE A 281 19.78 -0.79 12.11
N GLY A 282 19.69 0.54 12.30
CA GLY A 282 20.82 1.46 12.07
C GLY A 282 20.56 2.43 10.91
N ASP A 283 21.40 2.40 9.88
CA ASP A 283 21.30 3.29 8.72
C ASP A 283 20.42 2.71 7.59
N TRP A 284 20.23 3.47 6.50
CA TRP A 284 19.41 3.02 5.37
C TRP A 284 19.99 1.80 4.65
N ASN A 285 21.32 1.71 4.52
CA ASN A 285 22.00 0.55 3.94
C ASN A 285 21.73 -0.73 4.75
N SER A 286 21.63 -0.60 6.08
CA SER A 286 21.26 -1.68 6.99
C SER A 286 19.78 -2.07 6.84
N VAL A 287 18.88 -1.15 6.48
CA VAL A 287 17.48 -1.45 6.12
C VAL A 287 17.42 -2.24 4.81
N LEU A 288 18.07 -1.78 3.75
CA LEU A 288 18.15 -2.49 2.46
C LEU A 288 18.76 -3.89 2.61
N THR A 289 19.83 -4.02 3.42
CA THR A 289 20.43 -5.31 3.76
C THR A 289 19.45 -6.22 4.51
N SER A 290 18.65 -5.66 5.40
CA SER A 290 17.62 -6.40 6.15
C SER A 290 16.46 -6.84 5.26
N PHE A 291 16.07 -6.04 4.26
CA PHE A 291 15.03 -6.40 3.29
C PHE A 291 15.38 -7.69 2.54
N VAL A 292 16.60 -7.79 1.99
CA VAL A 292 17.07 -9.00 1.30
C VAL A 292 17.17 -10.17 2.29
N LYS A 293 17.94 -10.00 3.38
CA LYS A 293 18.27 -11.07 4.34
C LYS A 293 17.04 -11.72 5.01
N LEU A 294 15.97 -10.95 5.20
CA LEU A 294 14.75 -11.39 5.89
C LEU A 294 13.54 -11.50 4.95
N LYS A 295 13.73 -11.30 3.64
CA LYS A 295 12.69 -11.26 2.60
C LYS A 295 11.52 -10.33 2.96
N ILE A 296 11.87 -9.16 3.52
CA ILE A 296 10.90 -8.15 3.91
C ILE A 296 10.56 -7.32 2.67
N ARG A 297 9.27 -7.21 2.37
CA ARG A 297 8.72 -6.42 1.27
C ARG A 297 8.01 -5.18 1.84
N PRO A 298 8.50 -3.95 1.63
CA PRO A 298 7.77 -2.75 2.04
C PRO A 298 6.54 -2.56 1.15
N GLU A 299 5.35 -2.44 1.75
CA GLU A 299 4.08 -2.36 1.02
C GLU A 299 3.40 -0.99 1.15
N ILE A 300 3.67 -0.26 2.24
CA ILE A 300 3.27 1.15 2.38
C ILE A 300 4.46 1.96 2.90
N LEU A 301 4.76 3.06 2.22
CA LEU A 301 5.78 4.04 2.56
C LEU A 301 5.10 5.36 2.99
N PHE A 302 5.40 5.87 4.19
CA PHE A 302 4.88 7.14 4.68
C PHE A 302 5.97 8.22 4.67
N PHE A 303 5.82 9.22 3.83
CA PHE A 303 6.72 10.36 3.73
C PHE A 303 6.08 11.62 4.36
N GLU A 304 6.73 12.28 5.33
CA GLU A 304 6.22 13.50 5.98
C GLU A 304 6.83 14.78 5.40
N ASN A 305 6.03 15.84 5.23
CA ASN A 305 6.46 17.10 4.63
C ASN A 305 7.47 17.86 5.52
N VAL A 306 8.58 18.31 4.92
CA VAL A 306 9.71 18.94 5.65
C VAL A 306 9.36 20.31 6.28
N ARG A 307 8.18 20.89 6.00
CA ARG A 307 7.57 22.01 6.76
C ARG A 307 7.75 21.87 8.27
N GLY A 308 7.59 20.64 8.80
CA GLY A 308 7.63 20.33 10.23
C GLY A 308 8.95 20.63 10.96
N GLN A 309 10.05 20.94 10.25
CA GLN A 309 11.35 21.22 10.87
C GLN A 309 11.75 22.71 10.89
N ILE A 310 11.10 23.59 10.11
CA ILE A 310 11.54 24.99 9.96
C ILE A 310 10.94 25.93 11.03
N MET A 311 9.90 25.47 11.76
CA MET A 311 9.34 26.16 12.92
C MET A 311 9.72 25.49 14.26
N GLY A 312 11.00 25.14 14.40
CA GLY A 312 11.64 24.79 15.67
C GLY A 312 13.05 25.39 15.70
N THR A 313 13.42 26.03 16.81
CA THR A 313 14.73 26.71 16.92
C THR A 313 15.85 25.77 17.34
N ASP A 314 16.25 24.87 16.45
CA ASP A 314 17.53 24.16 16.57
C ASP A 314 18.27 24.09 15.22
N LYS A 315 19.55 24.46 15.23
CA LYS A 315 20.39 24.49 14.02
C LYS A 315 20.98 23.11 13.75
N ILE A 316 20.20 22.22 13.13
CA ILE A 316 20.77 21.02 12.52
C ILE A 316 21.52 21.43 11.25
N VAL A 317 22.84 21.55 11.36
CA VAL A 317 23.73 21.73 10.21
C VAL A 317 23.86 20.39 9.50
N PHE A 318 23.06 20.18 8.47
CA PHE A 318 23.18 19.01 7.59
C PHE A 318 24.50 19.10 6.82
N GLY A 319 25.48 18.30 7.25
CA GLY A 319 26.70 18.08 6.48
C GLY A 319 26.37 17.26 5.24
N SER A 320 26.62 17.83 4.06
CA SER A 320 26.61 17.08 2.81
C SER A 320 27.71 16.02 2.83
N LEU A 321 27.33 14.74 2.78
CA LEU A 321 28.26 13.71 2.32
C LEU A 321 28.37 13.77 0.80
N VAL A 322 29.58 13.47 0.32
CA VAL A 322 29.98 13.32 -1.08
C VAL A 322 30.12 11.83 -1.37
#